data_AF-A0A2T5LU92-F1
#
_entry.id   AF-A0A2T5LU92-F1
#
_cell.length_a   1.000
_cell.length_b   1.000
_cell.length_c   1.000
_cell.angle_alpha   90.00
_cell.angle_beta   90.00
_cell.angle_gamma   90.00
#
_symmetry.space_group_name_H-M   'P 1'
#
loop_
_entity.id
_entity.type
_entity.pdbx_description
1 polymer ?
#
loop_
_entity_poly.entity_id
_entity_poly.type
_entity_poly.pdbx_seq_one_letter_code
_entity_poly.pdbx_strand_id
1 'polypeptide(L)'
;MSTSVAPCKRRYTYPREMEGQAPFNDKLQPLDEESGAERNQNLNGSPDTKISDTKTLDLLRFSENFQILDAPGGDDDLETTARKLQRLAEVVEQGNSLALWTGLKLARTREIIPKDQMTASEWMIYERWKKGMFNAASADSARGIQGDEQTFNLPEFDWDKNRAPVPQGQQSMKKFTQRATAMDIVFGYQGATPEHASWLTLSMPEMLPLIKVVAKINNIERNSRSHGHPHLESLSDMEVAEVQTARKIVATAERNRNRELERIRKLSRSINDRAWRPFDPPSYRMAALLHGWSMPRPFLLLFLIIAAFSSSTMAQICSFWDAGCVDPLAQTAIAFGFPPLFLENMNLFYAFDADPRGKGQEPMTKVSFWIGYEAYINNSVIDLNRTSEIGMRVGNLTGSPSGANNGCDGVWGSECSYNLIDLFKQAIFDLTTKGEYYSNPLATVIRRFREHPPFVPACPPQFFEIQDFPVDPFAQETETDQTAVIKTTGSSNSPWRTWFIDNMTASRQAEQVAVAIIGRAPSYHSLPPADKDGIQIELVCAQSPAAGSSGSED
;
A
#
# COMPACT_ATOMS: atom_id res chain seq x y z
N MET A 1 -51.76 39.21 23.07
CA MET A 1 -51.23 38.51 24.26
C MET A 1 -49.81 38.11 23.94
N SER A 2 -48.87 38.66 24.70
CA SER A 2 -47.43 38.61 24.48
C SER A 2 -46.82 37.65 25.51
N THR A 3 -45.91 36.78 25.11
CA THR A 3 -44.80 36.34 25.99
C THR A 3 -43.60 35.95 25.14
N SER A 4 -42.61 36.85 25.19
CA SER A 4 -41.21 36.70 24.83
C SER A 4 -40.46 36.14 26.03
N VAL A 5 -39.52 35.20 25.83
CA VAL A 5 -38.37 35.00 26.72
C VAL A 5 -37.15 34.47 25.94
N ALA A 6 -36.07 35.24 26.00
CA ALA A 6 -34.66 34.84 25.87
C ALA A 6 -33.82 35.88 26.67
N PRO A 7 -32.51 35.73 26.93
CA PRO A 7 -31.69 34.53 27.19
C PRO A 7 -30.83 34.69 28.49
N CYS A 8 -30.20 33.62 28.97
CA CYS A 8 -29.32 33.64 30.14
C CYS A 8 -27.83 33.67 29.73
N LYS A 9 -27.16 34.81 29.95
CA LYS A 9 -25.68 34.97 29.91
C LYS A 9 -25.12 34.77 31.31
N ARG A 10 -24.11 33.92 31.51
CA ARG A 10 -23.25 33.96 32.71
C ARG A 10 -21.86 34.49 32.36
N ARG A 11 -21.55 35.65 32.93
CA ARG A 11 -20.19 36.18 33.15
C ARG A 11 -19.55 35.41 34.31
N TYR A 12 -18.27 35.10 34.22
CA TYR A 12 -17.44 34.89 35.39
C TYR A 12 -16.30 35.91 35.42
N THR A 13 -16.16 36.51 36.59
CA THR A 13 -15.27 37.58 37.03
C THR A 13 -13.92 37.01 37.49
N TYR A 14 -12.83 37.70 37.15
CA TYR A 14 -11.50 37.50 37.74
C TYR A 14 -11.41 38.11 39.14
N PRO A 15 -10.59 37.55 40.05
CA PRO A 15 -9.97 38.29 41.14
C PRO A 15 -8.50 38.65 40.84
N ARG A 16 -8.12 39.82 41.36
CA ARG A 16 -6.83 40.51 41.22
C ARG A 16 -5.99 40.32 42.49
N GLU A 17 -4.67 40.41 42.29
CA GLU A 17 -3.62 40.88 43.22
C GLU A 17 -3.26 40.06 44.48
N MET A 18 -1.99 39.62 44.53
CA MET A 18 -1.03 40.12 45.52
C MET A 18 0.39 40.17 44.94
N GLU A 19 1.01 41.34 45.11
CA GLU A 19 2.39 41.68 44.80
C GLU A 19 3.37 41.07 45.81
N GLY A 20 4.60 40.81 45.36
CA GLY A 20 5.77 40.53 46.21
C GLY A 20 7.07 40.66 45.41
N GLN A 21 7.72 41.83 45.52
CA GLN A 21 9.00 42.20 44.90
C GLN A 21 10.22 41.53 45.59
N ALA A 22 11.07 40.85 44.80
CA ALA A 22 12.49 41.17 44.48
C ALA A 22 13.56 40.57 45.44
N PRO A 23 14.89 40.52 45.12
CA PRO A 23 15.61 40.78 43.85
C PRO A 23 16.73 39.73 43.47
N PHE A 24 17.29 39.91 42.26
CA PHE A 24 18.70 39.66 41.81
C PHE A 24 19.60 38.64 42.53
N ASN A 25 20.20 37.69 41.77
CA ASN A 25 21.65 37.73 41.50
C ASN A 25 22.09 36.82 40.34
N ASP A 26 23.02 37.36 39.56
CA ASP A 26 23.83 36.75 38.51
C ASP A 26 25.07 36.09 39.15
N LYS A 27 25.56 34.93 38.66
CA LYS A 27 26.98 34.53 38.62
C LYS A 27 27.24 33.09 38.14
N LEU A 28 27.95 33.02 37.02
CA LEU A 28 29.11 32.16 36.68
C LEU A 28 29.13 30.67 37.07
N GLN A 29 29.01 29.83 36.03
CA GLN A 29 30.07 28.98 35.43
C GLN A 29 30.69 27.78 36.21
N PRO A 30 31.31 26.83 35.47
CA PRO A 30 31.20 25.38 35.65
C PRO A 30 32.43 24.74 36.30
N LEU A 31 32.28 23.49 36.75
CA LEU A 31 33.33 22.52 37.11
C LEU A 31 32.68 21.12 37.01
N ASP A 32 33.31 19.99 36.76
CA ASP A 32 34.54 19.57 36.09
C ASP A 32 34.44 18.03 36.09
N GLU A 33 35.20 17.42 35.19
CA GLU A 33 35.50 15.98 35.17
C GLU A 33 36.17 15.51 36.48
N GLU A 34 35.81 14.32 36.96
CA GLU A 34 36.70 13.25 37.43
C GLU A 34 35.84 12.15 38.10
N SER A 35 35.82 10.93 37.58
CA SER A 35 36.76 9.83 37.85
C SER A 35 36.61 9.21 39.25
N GLY A 36 36.67 7.86 39.32
CA GLY A 36 36.97 7.17 40.57
C GLY A 36 36.02 6.03 40.92
N ALA A 37 36.38 4.85 40.42
CA ALA A 37 35.82 3.57 40.79
C ALA A 37 36.16 3.16 42.25
N GLU A 38 35.29 2.29 42.77
CA GLU A 38 35.56 1.22 43.76
C GLU A 38 35.97 1.57 45.21
N ARG A 39 35.05 1.26 46.13
CA ARG A 39 35.39 0.56 47.38
C ARG A 39 34.22 -0.28 47.90
N ASN A 40 34.30 -1.59 47.69
CA ASN A 40 33.55 -2.60 48.45
C ASN A 40 34.24 -2.84 49.81
N GLN A 41 33.48 -2.95 50.89
CA GLN A 41 33.42 -4.17 51.73
C GLN A 41 32.48 -4.01 52.94
N ASN A 42 31.48 -4.90 52.95
CA ASN A 42 30.98 -5.72 54.07
C ASN A 42 30.33 -5.06 55.30
N LEU A 43 29.06 -5.43 55.56
CA LEU A 43 28.74 -6.39 56.63
C LEU A 43 27.28 -6.90 56.55
N ASN A 44 27.20 -8.21 56.36
CA ASN A 44 26.13 -9.19 56.55
C ASN A 44 24.87 -8.84 57.36
N GLY A 45 23.73 -9.20 56.76
CA GLY A 45 22.47 -9.52 57.44
C GLY A 45 21.50 -10.20 56.47
N SER A 46 21.58 -11.52 56.33
CA SER A 46 20.55 -12.35 55.67
C SER A 46 19.46 -12.70 56.69
N PRO A 47 18.19 -12.87 56.27
CA PRO A 47 17.77 -14.23 56.03
C PRO A 47 17.02 -14.43 54.70
N ASP A 48 17.47 -15.46 53.99
CA ASP A 48 16.68 -16.43 53.25
C ASP A 48 15.67 -15.93 52.21
N THR A 49 16.15 -15.81 50.98
CA THR A 49 15.39 -16.29 49.82
C THR A 49 16.27 -17.23 49.03
N LYS A 50 15.95 -18.53 49.10
CA LYS A 50 16.45 -19.55 48.18
C LYS A 50 16.01 -19.15 46.76
N ILE A 51 16.84 -18.38 46.07
CA ILE A 51 16.79 -18.29 44.62
C ILE A 51 17.17 -19.67 44.13
N SER A 52 16.20 -20.38 43.55
CA SER A 52 16.36 -21.75 43.09
C SER A 52 17.54 -21.85 42.12
N ASP A 53 18.54 -22.66 42.46
CA ASP A 53 19.71 -23.03 41.63
C ASP A 53 19.33 -23.49 40.21
N THR A 54 18.07 -23.85 39.96
CA THR A 54 17.53 -24.19 38.65
C THR A 54 17.47 -23.03 37.65
N LYS A 55 17.18 -21.80 38.08
CA LYS A 55 17.10 -20.63 37.17
C LYS A 55 18.47 -20.19 36.65
N THR A 56 19.50 -20.33 37.49
CA THR A 56 20.88 -19.98 37.15
C THR A 56 21.49 -21.02 36.20
N LEU A 57 21.17 -22.30 36.40
CA LEU A 57 21.53 -23.39 35.48
C LEU A 57 20.83 -23.29 34.13
N ASP A 58 19.55 -22.87 34.09
CA ASP A 58 18.81 -22.66 32.83
C ASP A 58 19.36 -21.49 32.01
N LEU A 59 19.73 -20.37 32.64
CA LEU A 59 20.31 -19.22 31.94
C LEU A 59 21.71 -19.51 31.36
N LEU A 60 22.53 -20.29 32.09
CA LEU A 60 23.84 -20.72 31.60
C LEU A 60 23.70 -21.69 30.42
N ARG A 61 22.76 -22.65 30.48
CA ARG A 61 22.40 -23.53 29.35
C ARG A 61 21.83 -22.78 28.15
N PHE A 62 21.06 -21.71 28.39
CA PHE A 62 20.51 -20.84 27.34
C PHE A 62 21.64 -20.09 26.63
N SER A 63 22.63 -19.60 27.37
CA SER A 63 23.78 -18.87 26.80
C SER A 63 24.72 -19.74 25.96
N GLU A 64 24.88 -21.02 26.30
CA GLU A 64 25.77 -21.95 25.58
C GLU A 64 25.19 -22.45 24.24
N ASN A 65 23.86 -22.41 24.07
CA ASN A 65 23.17 -22.93 22.87
C ASN A 65 22.43 -21.87 22.04
N PHE A 66 22.44 -20.60 22.45
CA PHE A 66 21.76 -19.53 21.73
C PHE A 66 22.52 -19.17 20.45
N GLN A 67 21.95 -19.56 19.30
CA GLN A 67 22.44 -19.16 17.99
C GLN A 67 21.34 -18.37 17.28
N ILE A 68 21.70 -17.17 16.78
CA ILE A 68 20.79 -16.40 15.94
C ILE A 68 20.57 -17.19 14.64
N LEU A 69 19.33 -17.61 14.41
CA LEU A 69 18.93 -18.32 13.21
C LEU A 69 18.65 -17.35 12.06
N ASP A 70 19.05 -17.77 10.86
CA ASP A 70 18.71 -17.05 9.64
C ASP A 70 17.25 -17.28 9.27
N ALA A 71 16.52 -16.19 9.09
CA ALA A 71 15.20 -16.22 8.48
C ALA A 71 15.30 -16.50 6.97
N PRO A 72 14.22 -17.02 6.34
CA PRO A 72 14.14 -17.11 4.89
C PRO A 72 14.41 -15.76 4.24
N GLY A 73 15.39 -15.73 3.33
CA GLY A 73 15.72 -14.60 2.48
C GLY A 73 14.93 -14.66 1.17
N GLY A 74 14.81 -13.52 0.48
CA GLY A 74 14.07 -13.45 -0.78
C GLY A 74 14.64 -14.38 -1.86
N ASP A 75 15.94 -14.65 -1.84
CA ASP A 75 16.63 -15.43 -2.88
C ASP A 75 16.71 -16.94 -2.60
N ASP A 76 16.28 -17.40 -1.42
CA ASP A 76 16.37 -18.81 -1.06
C ASP A 76 15.53 -19.70 -1.99
N ASP A 77 16.10 -20.81 -2.46
CA ASP A 77 15.35 -21.85 -3.15
C ASP A 77 14.38 -22.60 -2.20
N LEU A 78 13.56 -23.50 -2.75
CA LEU A 78 12.58 -24.26 -1.97
C LEU A 78 13.21 -25.07 -0.83
N GLU A 79 14.35 -25.72 -1.10
CA GLU A 79 15.02 -26.59 -0.13
C GLU A 79 15.63 -25.78 1.02
N THR A 80 16.29 -24.67 0.68
CA THR A 80 16.88 -23.74 1.65
C THR A 80 15.80 -23.05 2.48
N THR A 81 14.71 -22.62 1.85
CA THR A 81 13.54 -22.05 2.53
C THR A 81 12.94 -23.08 3.50
N ALA A 82 12.71 -24.32 3.05
CA ALA A 82 12.15 -25.38 3.88
C ALA A 82 13.05 -25.71 5.08
N ARG A 83 14.36 -25.84 4.86
CA ARG A 83 15.35 -26.09 5.93
C ARG A 83 15.38 -24.97 6.97
N LYS A 84 15.34 -23.70 6.54
CA LYS A 84 15.30 -22.55 7.47
C LYS A 84 13.99 -22.51 8.26
N LEU A 85 12.85 -22.77 7.62
CA LEU A 85 11.56 -22.87 8.29
C LEU A 85 11.52 -24.01 9.31
N GLN A 86 12.10 -25.16 9.00
CA GLN A 86 12.18 -26.30 9.92
C GLN A 86 12.95 -25.93 11.19
N ARG A 87 14.11 -25.28 11.06
CA ARG A 87 14.88 -24.80 12.22
C ARG A 87 14.11 -23.77 13.06
N LEU A 88 13.36 -22.88 12.42
CA LEU A 88 12.52 -21.90 13.12
C LEU A 88 11.31 -22.57 13.79
N ALA A 89 10.75 -23.62 13.19
CA ALA A 89 9.69 -24.41 13.79
C ALA A 89 10.18 -25.14 15.05
N GLU A 90 11.40 -25.70 15.04
CA GLU A 90 12.04 -26.31 16.20
C GLU A 90 12.20 -25.31 17.37
N VAL A 91 12.50 -24.04 17.09
CA VAL A 91 12.53 -22.98 18.12
C VAL A 91 11.15 -22.78 18.77
N VAL A 92 10.09 -22.73 17.96
CA VAL A 92 8.71 -22.58 18.46
C VAL A 92 8.29 -23.82 19.26
N GLU A 93 8.61 -25.03 18.79
CA GLU A 93 8.29 -26.28 19.47
C GLU A 93 8.99 -26.41 20.83
N GLN A 94 10.20 -25.85 20.96
CA GLN A 94 10.92 -25.74 22.23
C GLN A 94 10.37 -24.64 23.16
N GLY A 95 9.33 -23.92 22.75
CA GLY A 95 8.72 -22.84 23.53
C GLY A 95 9.53 -21.54 23.53
N ASN A 96 10.44 -21.37 22.57
CA ASN A 96 11.31 -20.19 22.46
C ASN A 96 10.72 -19.12 21.54
N SER A 97 11.13 -17.86 21.74
CA SER A 97 10.69 -16.70 20.93
C SER A 97 11.44 -16.62 19.59
N LEU A 98 10.71 -16.64 18.48
CA LEU A 98 11.25 -16.41 17.14
C LEU A 98 11.90 -15.02 17.02
N ALA A 99 11.33 -14.00 17.64
CA ALA A 99 11.86 -12.63 17.58
C ALA A 99 13.25 -12.54 18.20
N LEU A 100 13.47 -13.17 19.35
CA LEU A 100 14.80 -13.23 19.97
C LEU A 100 15.76 -14.10 19.16
N TRP A 101 15.33 -15.29 18.73
CA TRP A 101 16.18 -16.24 17.99
C TRP A 101 16.49 -15.81 16.56
N THR A 102 15.82 -14.80 16.02
CA THR A 102 16.17 -14.13 14.75
C THR A 102 16.85 -12.77 14.96
N GLY A 103 17.18 -12.43 16.22
CA GLY A 103 17.91 -11.22 16.59
C GLY A 103 17.12 -9.93 16.42
N LEU A 104 15.79 -9.98 16.51
CA LEU A 104 14.86 -8.86 16.33
C LEU A 104 14.94 -8.16 14.96
N LYS A 105 15.70 -8.72 14.01
CA LYS A 105 15.94 -8.14 12.67
C LYS A 105 14.65 -7.95 11.87
N LEU A 106 13.57 -8.65 12.24
CA LEU A 106 12.28 -8.67 11.53
C LEU A 106 11.15 -7.95 12.27
N ALA A 107 11.39 -7.45 13.49
CA ALA A 107 10.39 -6.75 14.30
C ALA A 107 10.35 -5.24 13.97
N ARG A 108 9.16 -4.64 14.00
CA ARG A 108 8.86 -3.22 13.78
C ARG A 108 8.10 -2.62 14.97
N THR A 109 8.51 -1.45 15.47
CA THR A 109 7.84 -0.80 16.62
C THR A 109 6.47 -0.22 16.25
N ARG A 110 5.59 -0.04 17.26
CA ARG A 110 4.19 0.40 17.10
C ARG A 110 4.01 1.71 16.32
N GLU A 111 4.92 2.68 16.45
CA GLU A 111 4.86 3.97 15.71
C GLU A 111 5.21 3.84 14.22
N ILE A 112 5.97 2.82 13.84
CA ILE A 112 6.37 2.58 12.44
C ILE A 112 5.18 2.01 11.63
N ILE A 113 4.23 1.35 12.30
CA ILE A 113 3.11 0.64 11.67
C ILE A 113 2.12 1.60 10.99
N PRO A 114 1.66 2.72 11.60
CA PRO A 114 0.81 3.69 10.90
C PRO A 114 1.55 4.36 9.73
N LYS A 115 2.83 4.72 9.91
CA LYS A 115 3.61 5.43 8.89
C LYS A 115 3.78 4.62 7.60
N ASP A 116 4.09 3.33 7.70
CA ASP A 116 4.31 2.45 6.55
C ASP A 116 3.03 2.11 5.78
N GLN A 117 1.85 2.36 6.38
CA GLN A 117 0.55 2.12 5.75
C GLN A 117 -0.04 3.38 5.11
N MET A 118 0.68 4.50 5.10
CA MET A 118 0.22 5.79 4.57
C MET A 118 1.06 6.27 3.39
N THR A 119 0.45 7.04 2.49
CA THR A 119 1.24 7.78 1.49
C THR A 119 2.00 8.94 2.16
N ALA A 120 3.05 9.45 1.50
CA ALA A 120 3.78 10.61 1.99
C ALA A 120 2.86 11.85 2.16
N SER A 121 1.88 12.03 1.26
CA SER A 121 0.90 13.11 1.34
C SER A 121 -0.11 12.92 2.47
N GLU A 122 -0.56 11.69 2.72
CA GLU A 122 -1.42 11.34 3.86
C GLU A 122 -0.71 11.64 5.19
N TRP A 123 0.55 11.20 5.31
CA TRP A 123 1.36 11.41 6.49
C TRP A 123 1.66 12.90 6.73
N MET A 124 2.00 13.64 5.66
CA MET A 124 2.28 15.08 5.74
C MET A 124 1.07 15.87 6.24
N ILE A 125 -0.14 15.58 5.75
CA ILE A 125 -1.37 16.26 6.18
C ILE A 125 -1.70 15.94 7.64
N TYR A 126 -1.52 14.68 8.05
CA TYR A 126 -1.72 14.25 9.43
C TYR A 126 -0.72 14.91 10.40
N GLU A 127 0.57 14.90 10.08
CA GLU A 127 1.61 15.53 10.89
C GLU A 127 1.40 17.05 10.97
N ARG A 128 0.98 17.70 9.88
CA ARG A 128 0.67 19.13 9.87
C ARG A 128 -0.50 19.47 10.79
N TRP A 129 -1.59 18.70 10.73
CA TRP A 129 -2.73 18.87 11.65
C TRP A 129 -2.33 18.60 13.11
N LYS A 130 -1.60 17.50 13.35
CA LYS A 130 -1.14 17.09 14.69
C LYS A 130 -0.23 18.16 15.31
N LYS A 131 0.77 18.67 14.58
CA LYS A 131 1.64 19.78 15.02
C LYS A 131 0.84 21.06 15.31
N GLY A 132 -0.13 21.40 14.45
CA GLY A 132 -1.04 22.52 14.69
C GLY A 132 -1.86 22.38 15.98
N MET A 133 -2.28 21.15 16.32
CA MET A 133 -3.00 20.85 17.56
C MET A 133 -2.11 20.99 18.81
N PHE A 134 -0.85 20.55 18.75
CA PHE A 134 0.11 20.70 19.85
C PHE A 134 0.50 22.16 20.10
N ASN A 135 0.63 22.98 19.04
CA ASN A 135 0.94 24.40 19.17
C ASN A 135 -0.23 25.22 19.75
N ALA A 136 -1.48 24.79 19.52
CA ALA A 136 -2.68 25.39 20.11
C ALA A 136 -2.91 25.00 21.58
N ALA A 137 -2.34 23.88 22.03
CA ALA A 137 -2.46 23.39 23.41
C ALA A 137 -1.41 23.96 24.39
N SER A 138 -0.40 24.69 23.88
CA SER A 138 0.61 25.38 24.70
C SER A 138 0.09 26.75 25.17
N ALA A 139 -0.04 26.94 26.48
CA ALA A 139 -0.52 28.17 27.10
C ALA A 139 0.42 29.38 26.95
N ASP A 140 1.65 29.19 26.43
CA ASP A 140 2.67 30.24 26.33
C ASP A 140 2.68 30.99 24.98
N SER A 141 1.88 30.56 24.01
CA SER A 141 1.87 31.15 22.65
C SER A 141 1.19 32.53 22.54
N ALA A 142 0.81 33.15 23.67
CA ALA A 142 0.23 34.50 23.70
C ALA A 142 1.28 35.63 23.56
N ARG A 143 2.59 35.32 23.48
CA ARG A 143 3.62 36.30 23.13
C ARG A 143 4.12 36.06 21.72
N GLY A 144 3.61 36.89 20.81
CA GLY A 144 3.90 36.85 19.39
C GLY A 144 5.40 36.77 19.09
N ILE A 145 5.80 35.66 18.50
CA ILE A 145 6.97 35.60 17.63
C ILE A 145 6.43 35.30 16.24
N GLN A 146 6.54 36.29 15.35
CA GLN A 146 6.31 36.13 13.92
C GLN A 146 7.39 35.18 13.38
N GLY A 147 7.03 33.91 13.24
CA GLY A 147 7.70 32.95 12.37
C GLY A 147 6.66 32.38 11.43
N ASP A 148 6.99 32.30 10.14
CA ASP A 148 6.18 31.83 9.01
C ASP A 148 5.77 30.32 9.10
N GLU A 149 5.31 29.85 10.25
CA GLU A 149 4.67 28.54 10.36
C GLU A 149 3.17 28.68 10.11
N GLN A 150 2.72 28.33 8.90
CA GLN A 150 1.31 28.23 8.54
C GLN A 150 0.58 27.27 9.49
N THR A 151 -0.06 27.81 10.53
CA THR A 151 -0.96 27.08 11.42
C THR A 151 -2.06 26.41 10.60
N PHE A 152 -2.29 25.12 10.82
CA PHE A 152 -3.37 24.39 10.15
C PHE A 152 -4.72 24.84 10.74
N ASN A 153 -5.34 25.83 10.10
CA ASN A 153 -6.62 26.36 10.54
C ASN A 153 -7.75 25.47 10.01
N LEU A 154 -8.49 24.83 10.92
CA LEU A 154 -9.66 24.05 10.57
C LEU A 154 -10.79 24.98 10.08
N PRO A 155 -11.50 24.63 9.01
CA PRO A 155 -12.67 25.40 8.57
C PRO A 155 -13.80 25.29 9.61
N GLU A 156 -14.63 26.33 9.69
CA GLU A 156 -15.81 26.32 10.56
C GLU A 156 -16.82 25.26 10.07
N PHE A 157 -17.42 24.52 11.01
CA PHE A 157 -18.40 23.47 10.72
C PHE A 157 -19.67 23.69 11.57
N ASP A 158 -20.81 23.92 10.92
CA ASP A 158 -22.11 24.10 11.56
C ASP A 158 -22.77 22.73 11.81
N TRP A 159 -22.63 22.18 13.01
CA TRP A 159 -23.15 20.85 13.38
C TRP A 159 -24.68 20.72 13.37
N ASP A 160 -25.41 21.84 13.32
CA ASP A 160 -26.87 21.81 13.23
C ASP A 160 -27.33 21.74 11.77
N LYS A 161 -26.62 22.42 10.86
CA LYS A 161 -27.02 22.54 9.44
C LYS A 161 -26.26 21.62 8.49
N ASN A 162 -25.02 21.28 8.79
CA ASN A 162 -24.13 20.55 7.89
C ASN A 162 -24.40 19.04 7.95
N ARG A 163 -25.56 18.63 7.42
CA ARG A 163 -26.01 17.24 7.36
C ARG A 163 -26.49 16.91 5.95
N ALA A 164 -26.10 15.75 5.44
CA ALA A 164 -26.56 15.23 4.16
C ALA A 164 -26.99 13.77 4.31
N PRO A 165 -27.96 13.29 3.52
CA PRO A 165 -28.34 11.88 3.57
C PRO A 165 -27.14 10.99 3.28
N VAL A 166 -27.04 9.88 4.03
CA VAL A 166 -25.98 8.89 3.83
C VAL A 166 -26.39 7.95 2.70
N PRO A 167 -25.51 7.63 1.74
CA PRO A 167 -25.78 6.63 0.72
C PRO A 167 -26.26 5.31 1.33
N GLN A 168 -27.33 4.73 0.78
CA GLN A 168 -27.93 3.51 1.31
C GLN A 168 -26.97 2.32 1.19
N GLY A 169 -26.77 1.59 2.30
CA GLY A 169 -25.93 0.38 2.36
C GLY A 169 -25.18 0.24 3.68
N GLN A 170 -25.10 -0.97 4.24
CA GLN A 170 -24.43 -1.23 5.52
C GLN A 170 -22.95 -0.79 5.54
N GLN A 171 -22.24 -0.94 4.41
CA GLN A 171 -20.84 -0.53 4.30
C GLN A 171 -20.68 0.99 4.20
N SER A 172 -21.55 1.67 3.45
CA SER A 172 -21.63 3.14 3.42
C SER A 172 -21.86 3.68 4.82
N MET A 173 -22.84 3.12 5.54
CA MET A 173 -23.09 3.47 6.94
C MET A 173 -21.84 3.27 7.81
N LYS A 174 -21.19 2.10 7.75
CA LYS A 174 -19.95 1.82 8.49
C LYS A 174 -18.86 2.86 8.20
N LYS A 175 -18.66 3.21 6.94
CA LYS A 175 -17.64 4.17 6.48
C LYS A 175 -17.94 5.59 6.95
N PHE A 176 -19.19 6.05 6.81
CA PHE A 176 -19.58 7.38 7.27
C PHE A 176 -19.61 7.47 8.79
N THR A 177 -19.90 6.38 9.51
CA THR A 177 -19.69 6.29 10.97
C THR A 177 -18.21 6.43 11.34
N GLN A 178 -17.31 5.72 10.64
CA GLN A 178 -15.86 5.85 10.89
C GLN A 178 -15.35 7.26 10.63
N ARG A 179 -15.82 7.90 9.55
CA ARG A 179 -15.50 9.30 9.25
C ARG A 179 -16.08 10.26 10.27
N ALA A 180 -17.30 10.03 10.75
CA ALA A 180 -17.90 10.82 11.81
C ALA A 180 -17.06 10.74 13.09
N THR A 181 -16.62 9.55 13.49
CA THR A 181 -15.67 9.43 14.61
C THR A 181 -14.36 10.17 14.34
N ALA A 182 -13.84 10.14 13.12
CA ALA A 182 -12.63 10.90 12.79
C ALA A 182 -12.87 12.42 12.83
N MET A 183 -14.07 12.88 12.50
CA MET A 183 -14.46 14.29 12.64
C MET A 183 -14.53 14.72 14.10
N ASP A 184 -15.00 13.87 15.02
CA ASP A 184 -14.93 14.15 16.47
C ASP A 184 -13.49 14.43 16.90
N ILE A 185 -12.54 13.63 16.41
CA ILE A 185 -11.10 13.80 16.71
C ILE A 185 -10.55 15.08 16.06
N VAL A 186 -10.80 15.27 14.76
CA VAL A 186 -10.20 16.38 13.99
C VAL A 186 -10.72 17.73 14.44
N PHE A 187 -12.02 17.86 14.70
CA PHE A 187 -12.66 19.12 15.09
C PHE A 187 -12.78 19.29 16.62
N GLY A 188 -12.34 18.30 17.41
CA GLY A 188 -12.54 18.31 18.87
C GLY A 188 -14.02 18.34 19.28
N TYR A 189 -14.89 17.76 18.45
CA TYR A 189 -16.32 17.70 18.67
C TYR A 189 -16.72 16.34 19.27
N GLN A 190 -17.89 16.26 19.89
CA GLN A 190 -18.45 15.00 20.39
C GLN A 190 -19.85 14.80 19.82
N GLY A 191 -20.05 13.68 19.11
CA GLY A 191 -21.35 13.30 18.59
C GLY A 191 -21.52 13.61 17.12
N ALA A 192 -20.45 13.68 16.34
CA ALA A 192 -20.53 13.66 14.90
C ALA A 192 -21.28 12.40 14.44
N THR A 193 -22.19 12.59 13.51
CA THR A 193 -23.02 11.51 12.94
C THR A 193 -22.64 11.23 11.48
N PRO A 194 -23.01 10.06 10.93
CA PRO A 194 -22.78 9.72 9.53
C PRO A 194 -23.28 10.80 8.54
N GLU A 195 -24.36 11.50 8.86
CA GLU A 195 -24.92 12.58 8.04
C GLU A 195 -23.99 13.81 7.98
N HIS A 196 -23.28 14.12 9.06
CA HIS A 196 -22.26 15.17 9.07
C HIS A 196 -21.07 14.79 8.19
N ALA A 197 -20.63 13.54 8.28
CA ALA A 197 -19.56 13.02 7.43
C ALA A 197 -19.96 12.95 5.95
N SER A 198 -21.24 12.67 5.66
CA SER A 198 -21.81 12.74 4.31
C SER A 198 -21.73 14.15 3.75
N TRP A 199 -22.18 15.15 4.53
CA TRP A 199 -22.12 16.56 4.14
C TRP A 199 -20.67 17.02 3.93
N LEU A 200 -19.75 16.73 4.86
CA LEU A 200 -18.33 17.10 4.72
C LEU A 200 -17.71 16.52 3.45
N THR A 201 -18.05 15.27 3.12
CA THR A 201 -17.52 14.61 1.92
C THR A 201 -17.95 15.31 0.63
N LEU A 202 -19.14 15.91 0.60
CA LEU A 202 -19.71 16.58 -0.57
C LEU A 202 -19.37 18.07 -0.64
N SER A 203 -19.30 18.73 0.52
CA SER A 203 -19.23 20.19 0.63
C SER A 203 -17.85 20.72 1.05
N MET A 204 -16.95 19.87 1.56
CA MET A 204 -15.58 20.23 1.96
C MET A 204 -14.58 19.17 1.48
N PRO A 205 -14.42 19.00 0.15
CA PRO A 205 -13.54 17.96 -0.42
C PRO A 205 -12.07 18.12 0.03
N GLU A 206 -11.62 19.34 0.30
CA GLU A 206 -10.29 19.65 0.85
C GLU A 206 -10.03 19.06 2.24
N MET A 207 -11.05 18.88 3.07
CA MET A 207 -10.93 18.26 4.40
C MET A 207 -10.95 16.74 4.36
N LEU A 208 -11.46 16.16 3.26
CA LEU A 208 -11.66 14.73 3.13
C LEU A 208 -10.36 13.91 3.26
N PRO A 209 -9.19 14.33 2.72
CA PRO A 209 -7.93 13.63 2.93
C PRO A 209 -7.57 13.48 4.42
N LEU A 210 -7.64 14.56 5.20
CA LEU A 210 -7.33 14.51 6.64
C LEU A 210 -8.28 13.58 7.40
N ILE A 211 -9.59 13.71 7.15
CA ILE A 211 -10.61 12.84 7.78
C ILE A 211 -10.38 11.37 7.43
N LYS A 212 -10.00 11.06 6.18
CA LYS A 212 -9.66 9.69 5.76
C LYS A 212 -8.44 9.16 6.51
N VAL A 213 -7.38 9.97 6.65
CA VAL A 213 -6.16 9.55 7.34
C VAL A 213 -6.41 9.32 8.83
N VAL A 214 -7.11 10.23 9.50
CA VAL A 214 -7.45 10.06 10.93
C VAL A 214 -8.39 8.87 11.12
N ALA A 215 -9.36 8.65 10.22
CA ALA A 215 -10.21 7.45 10.26
C ALA A 215 -9.39 6.17 10.07
N LYS A 216 -8.39 6.18 9.17
CA LYS A 216 -7.48 5.06 8.92
C LYS A 216 -6.61 4.76 10.13
N ILE A 217 -6.02 5.78 10.77
CA ILE A 217 -5.26 5.64 12.02
C ILE A 217 -6.14 5.05 13.11
N ASN A 218 -7.30 5.64 13.35
CA ASN A 218 -8.23 5.17 14.37
C ASN A 218 -8.71 3.73 14.08
N ASN A 219 -8.86 3.36 12.81
CA ASN A 219 -9.20 1.99 12.42
C ASN A 219 -8.01 1.02 12.58
N ILE A 220 -6.78 1.44 12.28
CA ILE A 220 -5.55 0.65 12.54
C ILE A 220 -5.40 0.42 14.05
N GLU A 221 -5.61 1.47 14.85
CA GLU A 221 -5.60 1.40 16.31
C GLU A 221 -6.76 0.57 16.86
N ARG A 222 -7.97 0.69 16.30
CA ARG A 222 -9.09 -0.17 16.72
C ARG A 222 -8.90 -1.61 16.29
N ASN A 223 -8.38 -1.89 15.10
CA ASN A 223 -8.17 -3.27 14.64
C ASN A 223 -7.00 -3.92 15.37
N SER A 224 -5.96 -3.14 15.73
CA SER A 224 -4.93 -3.62 16.66
C SER A 224 -5.50 -3.88 18.05
N ARG A 225 -6.52 -3.13 18.49
CA ARG A 225 -7.30 -3.39 19.72
C ARG A 225 -8.33 -4.54 19.58
N SER A 226 -8.89 -4.80 18.40
CA SER A 226 -10.01 -5.74 18.19
C SER A 226 -9.60 -7.14 17.74
N HIS A 227 -8.39 -7.32 17.19
CA HIS A 227 -7.86 -8.64 16.79
C HIS A 227 -6.93 -9.24 17.86
N GLY A 228 -6.82 -8.60 19.02
CA GLY A 228 -6.24 -9.19 20.22
C GLY A 228 -7.35 -9.82 21.05
N HIS A 229 -7.16 -11.08 21.46
CA HIS A 229 -7.94 -11.66 22.55
C HIS A 229 -8.00 -10.67 23.73
N PRO A 230 -9.13 -10.58 24.47
CA PRO A 230 -9.39 -9.56 25.49
C PRO A 230 -8.43 -9.54 26.71
N HIS A 231 -7.30 -10.24 26.67
CA HIS A 231 -6.26 -10.27 27.70
C HIS A 231 -4.97 -9.50 27.34
N LEU A 232 -5.00 -8.64 26.32
CA LEU A 232 -3.80 -8.08 25.70
C LEU A 232 -3.60 -6.56 25.84
N GLU A 233 -4.27 -5.89 26.77
CA GLU A 233 -3.81 -4.57 27.24
C GLU A 233 -2.44 -4.64 27.94
N SER A 234 -1.95 -5.85 28.25
CA SER A 234 -0.67 -6.11 28.92
C SER A 234 0.44 -6.63 27.99
N LEU A 235 0.25 -6.58 26.67
CA LEU A 235 1.23 -7.19 25.77
C LEU A 235 2.50 -6.35 25.65
N SER A 236 3.63 -6.96 26.00
CA SER A 236 4.95 -6.36 25.97
C SER A 236 5.43 -6.15 24.52
N ASP A 237 6.37 -5.22 24.33
CA ASP A 237 6.99 -4.97 23.01
C ASP A 237 7.61 -6.26 22.40
N MET A 238 7.98 -7.21 23.26
CA MET A 238 8.53 -8.52 22.85
C MET A 238 7.50 -9.40 22.15
N GLU A 239 6.26 -9.41 22.64
CA GLU A 239 5.20 -10.22 22.05
C GLU A 239 4.71 -9.62 20.72
N VAL A 240 4.79 -8.29 20.57
CA VAL A 240 4.60 -7.62 19.27
C VAL A 240 5.70 -8.00 18.29
N ALA A 241 6.96 -7.98 18.74
CA ALA A 241 8.10 -8.40 17.94
C ALA A 241 7.97 -9.86 17.49
N GLU A 242 7.48 -10.75 18.35
CA GLU A 242 7.23 -12.16 18.07
C GLU A 242 6.25 -12.35 16.90
N VAL A 243 5.06 -11.76 17.01
CA VAL A 243 4.00 -11.89 16.01
C VAL A 243 4.45 -11.34 14.65
N GLN A 244 5.19 -10.24 14.64
CA GLN A 244 5.68 -9.63 13.40
C GLN A 244 6.79 -10.45 12.74
N THR A 245 7.72 -10.97 13.54
CA THR A 245 8.77 -11.85 13.08
C THR A 245 8.17 -13.07 12.38
N ALA A 246 7.19 -13.71 13.03
CA ALA A 246 6.46 -14.85 12.45
C ALA A 246 5.78 -14.49 11.12
N ARG A 247 5.05 -13.35 11.07
CA ARG A 247 4.39 -12.88 9.84
C ARG A 247 5.37 -12.65 8.68
N LYS A 248 6.53 -12.07 8.97
CA LYS A 248 7.54 -11.77 7.94
C LYS A 248 8.20 -13.05 7.40
N ILE A 249 8.50 -14.01 8.28
CA ILE A 249 9.02 -15.33 7.90
C ILE A 249 8.05 -16.03 6.93
N VAL A 250 6.76 -16.09 7.29
CA VAL A 250 5.72 -16.73 6.46
C VAL A 250 5.60 -16.03 5.11
N ALA A 251 5.49 -14.70 5.10
CA ALA A 251 5.33 -13.93 3.86
C ALA A 251 6.53 -14.06 2.91
N THR A 252 7.75 -14.26 3.41
CA THR A 252 8.92 -14.51 2.55
C THR A 252 8.95 -15.94 2.04
N ALA A 253 8.62 -16.92 2.90
CA ALA A 253 8.54 -18.32 2.48
C ALA A 253 7.50 -18.56 1.36
N GLU A 254 6.32 -17.93 1.46
CA GLU A 254 5.29 -18.02 0.43
C GLU A 254 5.75 -17.43 -0.91
N ARG A 255 6.49 -16.31 -0.86
CA ARG A 255 7.08 -15.69 -2.05
C ARG A 255 8.08 -16.61 -2.73
N ASN A 256 9.02 -17.20 -1.97
CA ASN A 256 10.00 -18.14 -2.50
C ASN A 256 9.31 -19.36 -3.13
N ARG A 257 8.29 -19.90 -2.46
CA ARG A 257 7.49 -21.02 -2.99
C ARG A 257 6.87 -20.68 -4.34
N ASN A 258 6.20 -19.53 -4.44
CA ASN A 258 5.52 -19.13 -5.65
C ASN A 258 6.51 -18.90 -6.81
N ARG A 259 7.69 -18.30 -6.53
CA ARG A 259 8.75 -18.10 -7.52
C ARG A 259 9.28 -19.42 -8.09
N GLU A 260 9.65 -20.37 -7.22
CA GLU A 260 10.21 -21.64 -7.68
C GLU A 260 9.17 -22.51 -8.40
N LEU A 261 7.90 -22.48 -7.96
CA LEU A 261 6.81 -23.15 -8.69
C LEU A 261 6.64 -22.58 -10.10
N GLU A 262 6.81 -21.27 -10.28
CA GLU A 262 6.75 -20.66 -11.61
C GLU A 262 7.96 -21.08 -12.49
N ARG A 263 9.16 -21.21 -11.91
CA ARG A 263 10.31 -21.77 -12.63
C ARG A 263 10.07 -23.22 -13.05
N ILE A 264 9.51 -24.05 -12.17
CA ILE A 264 9.12 -25.44 -12.50
C ILE A 264 8.09 -25.46 -13.62
N ARG A 265 7.07 -24.60 -13.59
CA ARG A 265 6.06 -24.49 -14.66
C ARG A 265 6.67 -24.07 -15.99
N LYS A 266 7.63 -23.15 -16.00
CA LYS A 266 8.36 -22.74 -17.21
C LYS A 266 9.20 -23.89 -17.78
N LEU A 267 9.90 -24.62 -16.92
CA LEU A 267 10.71 -25.77 -17.32
C LEU A 267 9.83 -26.91 -17.87
N SER A 268 8.71 -27.20 -17.20
CA SER A 268 7.73 -28.21 -17.64
C SER A 268 7.15 -27.87 -19.01
N ARG A 269 6.81 -26.60 -19.27
CA ARG A 269 6.42 -26.11 -20.60
C ARG A 269 7.51 -26.37 -21.64
N SER A 270 8.77 -26.00 -21.34
CA SER A 270 9.89 -26.26 -22.25
C SER A 270 10.15 -27.74 -22.52
N ILE A 271 9.83 -28.65 -21.58
CA ILE A 271 9.96 -30.10 -21.79
C ILE A 271 8.85 -30.59 -22.71
N ASN A 272 7.60 -30.16 -22.48
CA ASN A 272 6.45 -30.51 -23.32
C ASN A 272 6.63 -30.01 -24.76
N ASP A 273 7.15 -28.80 -24.94
CA ASP A 273 7.42 -28.22 -26.27
C ASP A 273 8.52 -28.99 -27.03
N ARG A 274 9.44 -29.66 -26.31
CA ARG A 274 10.50 -30.50 -26.93
C ARG A 274 10.08 -31.95 -27.12
N ALA A 275 9.12 -32.44 -26.34
CA ALA A 275 8.59 -33.80 -26.42
C ALA A 275 7.63 -34.02 -27.60
N TRP A 276 7.08 -32.96 -28.19
CA TRP A 276 6.16 -33.01 -29.34
C TRP A 276 6.87 -32.97 -30.72
N ARG A 277 7.90 -33.79 -30.94
CA ARG A 277 8.23 -34.24 -32.30
C ARG A 277 7.56 -35.60 -32.52
N PRO A 278 6.69 -35.76 -33.53
CA PRO A 278 5.91 -36.97 -33.69
C PRO A 278 6.83 -38.13 -34.06
N PHE A 279 6.94 -39.11 -33.17
CA PHE A 279 7.28 -40.48 -33.54
C PHE A 279 5.94 -41.23 -33.67
N ASP A 280 5.67 -41.73 -34.87
CA ASP A 280 4.51 -42.57 -35.17
C ASP A 280 4.46 -43.80 -34.25
N PRO A 281 3.28 -44.18 -33.71
CA PRO A 281 3.15 -45.36 -32.87
C PRO A 281 2.72 -46.59 -33.69
N PRO A 282 3.14 -47.80 -33.29
CA PRO A 282 2.29 -48.96 -33.41
C PRO A 282 1.72 -49.33 -32.03
N SER A 283 0.40 -49.20 -31.96
CA SER A 283 -0.53 -50.12 -31.31
C SER A 283 0.08 -51.26 -30.47
N TYR A 284 -0.21 -51.32 -29.17
CA TYR A 284 -0.59 -52.57 -28.50
C TYR A 284 -1.45 -52.31 -27.24
N ARG A 285 -2.56 -53.05 -27.18
CA ARG A 285 -3.44 -53.28 -26.04
C ARG A 285 -2.72 -54.11 -24.96
N MET A 286 -2.99 -53.84 -23.68
CA MET A 286 -3.25 -54.84 -22.61
C MET A 286 -3.63 -54.04 -21.34
N ALA A 287 -4.90 -54.10 -20.91
CA ALA A 287 -5.45 -55.11 -19.99
C ALA A 287 -5.02 -54.87 -18.53
N ALA A 288 -6.04 -54.47 -17.77
CA ALA A 288 -6.05 -54.30 -16.32
C ALA A 288 -5.62 -55.56 -15.57
N LEU A 289 -5.01 -55.38 -14.39
CA LEU A 289 -5.26 -56.24 -13.23
C LEU A 289 -5.02 -55.44 -11.94
N LEU A 290 -6.08 -55.41 -11.12
CA LEU A 290 -6.15 -54.87 -9.77
C LEU A 290 -5.69 -55.93 -8.76
N HIS A 291 -4.76 -55.57 -7.89
CA HIS A 291 -4.61 -56.09 -6.52
C HIS A 291 -3.92 -54.94 -5.75
N GLY A 292 -4.45 -54.32 -4.70
CA GLY A 292 -5.35 -54.80 -3.67
C GLY A 292 -4.53 -54.89 -2.39
N TRP A 293 -4.19 -53.76 -1.74
CA TRP A 293 -3.61 -53.70 -0.39
C TRP A 293 -4.32 -52.66 0.48
N SER A 294 -4.50 -53.04 1.74
CA SER A 294 -5.26 -52.39 2.79
C SER A 294 -4.74 -50.99 3.16
N MET A 295 -5.64 -50.01 3.18
CA MET A 295 -5.44 -48.74 3.86
C MET A 295 -6.25 -48.74 5.16
N PRO A 296 -5.58 -48.53 6.30
CA PRO A 296 -6.01 -47.41 7.11
C PRO A 296 -4.81 -46.72 7.75
N ARG A 297 -4.55 -45.45 7.39
CA ARG A 297 -3.96 -44.38 8.24
C ARG A 297 -3.41 -43.11 7.55
N PRO A 298 -3.34 -42.91 6.22
CA PRO A 298 -2.82 -41.64 5.68
C PRO A 298 -3.91 -40.57 5.47
N PHE A 299 -5.20 -40.92 5.47
CA PHE A 299 -6.28 -39.95 5.28
C PHE A 299 -6.52 -39.04 6.49
N LEU A 300 -6.17 -39.47 7.70
CA LEU A 300 -6.32 -38.67 8.93
C LEU A 300 -5.26 -37.57 9.02
N LEU A 301 -4.04 -37.83 8.52
CA LEU A 301 -2.98 -36.84 8.39
C LEU A 301 -3.27 -35.85 7.25
N LEU A 302 -3.86 -36.32 6.13
CA LEU A 302 -4.30 -35.42 5.06
C LEU A 302 -5.45 -34.49 5.52
N PHE A 303 -6.41 -35.00 6.29
CA PHE A 303 -7.49 -34.17 6.86
C PHE A 303 -6.99 -33.18 7.93
N LEU A 304 -6.00 -33.55 8.75
CA LEU A 304 -5.40 -32.64 9.72
C LEU A 304 -4.52 -31.57 9.05
N ILE A 305 -3.84 -31.90 7.95
CA ILE A 305 -3.10 -30.93 7.15
C ILE A 305 -4.07 -29.95 6.45
N ILE A 306 -5.20 -30.42 5.90
CA ILE A 306 -6.23 -29.54 5.32
C ILE A 306 -6.91 -28.66 6.40
N ALA A 307 -7.13 -29.19 7.60
CA ALA A 307 -7.69 -28.42 8.72
C ALA A 307 -6.69 -27.42 9.36
N ALA A 308 -5.38 -27.69 9.28
CA ALA A 308 -4.34 -26.74 9.71
C ALA A 308 -4.12 -25.61 8.69
N PHE A 309 -4.44 -25.81 7.41
CA PHE A 309 -4.46 -24.74 6.40
C PHE A 309 -5.77 -23.94 6.37
N SER A 310 -6.77 -24.31 7.18
CA SER A 310 -7.97 -23.50 7.42
C SER A 310 -7.83 -22.57 8.62
N SER A 311 -6.63 -22.04 8.90
CA SER A 311 -6.57 -20.73 9.54
C SER A 311 -7.24 -19.78 8.57
N SER A 312 -8.40 -19.25 8.95
CA SER A 312 -9.09 -18.22 8.23
C SER A 312 -8.14 -17.03 8.10
N THR A 313 -7.34 -16.99 7.04
CA THR A 313 -7.22 -15.73 6.31
C THR A 313 -8.66 -15.40 6.00
N MET A 314 -9.24 -14.49 6.79
CA MET A 314 -10.41 -13.77 6.32
C MET A 314 -9.92 -13.14 5.02
N ALA A 315 -10.16 -13.81 3.89
CA ALA A 315 -10.15 -13.17 2.60
C ALA A 315 -11.02 -11.94 2.85
N GLN A 316 -10.41 -10.76 2.88
CA GLN A 316 -11.17 -9.53 2.95
C GLN A 316 -11.97 -9.54 1.67
N ILE A 317 -13.24 -9.93 1.77
CA ILE A 317 -14.15 -9.99 0.62
C ILE A 317 -14.26 -8.54 0.15
N CYS A 318 -13.56 -8.25 -0.93
CA CYS A 318 -13.55 -6.92 -1.49
C CYS A 318 -14.92 -6.70 -2.13
N SER A 319 -15.73 -5.82 -1.56
CA SER A 319 -17.00 -5.48 -2.19
C SER A 319 -16.75 -4.76 -3.51
N PHE A 320 -17.60 -4.99 -4.51
CA PHE A 320 -17.56 -4.28 -5.79
C PHE A 320 -17.42 -2.75 -5.60
N TRP A 321 -18.14 -2.16 -4.63
CA TRP A 321 -18.14 -0.72 -4.37
C TRP A 321 -16.98 -0.18 -3.54
N ASP A 322 -16.09 -1.05 -3.06
CA ASP A 322 -14.87 -0.61 -2.39
C ASP A 322 -13.79 -0.29 -3.44
N ALA A 323 -13.38 0.98 -3.49
CA ALA A 323 -12.31 1.45 -4.36
C ALA A 323 -10.91 1.20 -3.78
N GLY A 324 -10.80 0.69 -2.55
CA GLY A 324 -9.54 0.33 -1.93
C GLY A 324 -9.04 -1.07 -2.29
N CYS A 325 -9.81 -1.82 -3.07
CA CYS A 325 -9.49 -3.18 -3.47
C CYS A 325 -10.24 -3.59 -4.75
N VAL A 326 -9.84 -4.70 -5.35
CA VAL A 326 -10.55 -5.39 -6.42
C VAL A 326 -10.65 -6.87 -6.07
N ASP A 327 -11.84 -7.47 -6.23
CA ASP A 327 -12.03 -8.91 -6.24
C ASP A 327 -12.10 -9.34 -7.71
N PRO A 328 -10.96 -9.63 -8.35
CA PRO A 328 -10.92 -9.69 -9.81
C PRO A 328 -11.69 -10.89 -10.35
N LEU A 329 -12.70 -10.62 -11.18
CA LEU A 329 -13.25 -11.63 -12.10
C LEU A 329 -12.19 -12.08 -13.11
N ALA A 330 -11.30 -11.14 -13.48
CA ALA A 330 -10.13 -11.42 -14.28
C ALA A 330 -8.98 -10.50 -13.88
N GLN A 331 -7.76 -11.04 -13.94
CA GLN A 331 -6.52 -10.29 -13.72
C GLN A 331 -5.45 -10.77 -14.69
N THR A 332 -4.63 -9.83 -15.16
CA THR A 332 -3.45 -10.09 -15.97
C THR A 332 -2.22 -9.37 -15.41
N ALA A 333 -1.03 -9.90 -15.69
CA ALA A 333 0.25 -9.34 -15.28
C ALA A 333 1.20 -9.31 -16.48
N ILE A 334 1.75 -8.13 -16.78
CA ILE A 334 2.60 -7.89 -17.94
C ILE A 334 3.96 -7.39 -17.44
N ALA A 335 5.02 -8.12 -17.74
CA ALA A 335 6.38 -7.70 -17.44
C ALA A 335 6.88 -6.71 -18.51
N PHE A 336 7.48 -5.60 -18.09
CA PHE A 336 8.09 -4.61 -18.96
C PHE A 336 9.37 -4.02 -18.32
N GLY A 337 10.30 -3.56 -19.15
CA GLY A 337 11.51 -2.88 -18.68
C GLY A 337 11.28 -1.37 -18.54
N PHE A 338 11.90 -0.75 -17.53
CA PHE A 338 11.91 0.72 -17.39
C PHE A 338 13.29 1.28 -16.97
N PRO A 339 14.38 0.92 -17.70
CA PRO A 339 15.71 1.47 -17.44
C PRO A 339 15.75 2.97 -17.84
N PRO A 340 16.66 3.77 -17.28
CA PRO A 340 17.79 3.35 -16.45
C PRO A 340 17.51 3.34 -14.94
N LEU A 341 16.37 3.90 -14.49
CA LEU A 341 16.06 4.01 -13.06
C LEU A 341 15.75 2.65 -12.44
N PHE A 342 14.95 1.83 -13.11
CA PHE A 342 14.65 0.46 -12.70
C PHE A 342 15.51 -0.51 -13.51
N LEU A 343 16.37 -1.26 -12.82
CA LEU A 343 17.29 -2.21 -13.47
C LEU A 343 16.64 -3.55 -13.80
N GLU A 344 15.57 -3.88 -13.09
CA GLU A 344 14.81 -5.10 -13.28
C GLU A 344 13.46 -4.82 -13.94
N ASN A 345 12.88 -5.87 -14.52
CA ASN A 345 11.55 -5.76 -15.11
C ASN A 345 10.50 -5.50 -14.03
N MET A 346 9.61 -4.58 -14.33
CA MET A 346 8.43 -4.26 -13.53
C MET A 346 7.24 -5.06 -14.06
N ASN A 347 6.31 -5.42 -13.18
CA ASN A 347 5.07 -6.11 -13.55
C ASN A 347 3.89 -5.16 -13.42
N LEU A 348 3.28 -4.80 -14.54
CA LEU A 348 2.00 -4.13 -14.56
C LEU A 348 0.89 -5.15 -14.31
N PHE A 349 0.11 -4.94 -13.26
CA PHE A 349 -1.10 -5.70 -12.99
C PHE A 349 -2.31 -4.88 -13.39
N TYR A 350 -3.20 -5.51 -14.16
CA TYR A 350 -4.50 -4.97 -14.52
C TYR A 350 -5.58 -5.99 -14.18
N ALA A 351 -6.62 -5.53 -13.51
CA ALA A 351 -7.69 -6.35 -12.98
C ALA A 351 -9.03 -5.68 -13.19
N PHE A 352 -10.08 -6.48 -13.37
CA PHE A 352 -11.43 -5.98 -13.30
C PHE A 352 -12.38 -6.94 -12.59
N ASP A 353 -13.42 -6.34 -12.03
CA ASP A 353 -14.58 -6.94 -11.38
C ASP A 353 -15.83 -6.32 -12.03
N ALA A 354 -16.98 -6.98 -11.98
CA ALA A 354 -18.19 -6.51 -12.65
C ALA A 354 -19.44 -6.76 -11.81
N ASP A 355 -20.32 -5.76 -11.78
CA ASP A 355 -21.65 -5.83 -11.18
C ASP A 355 -22.70 -5.74 -12.31
N PRO A 356 -23.52 -6.79 -12.52
CA PRO A 356 -24.53 -6.81 -13.58
C PRO A 356 -25.70 -5.84 -13.33
N ARG A 357 -25.83 -5.26 -12.13
CA ARG A 357 -26.93 -4.37 -11.72
C ARG A 357 -26.47 -2.98 -11.31
N GLY A 358 -25.16 -2.71 -11.28
CA GLY A 358 -24.56 -1.39 -11.10
C GLY A 358 -25.29 -0.48 -10.09
N LYS A 359 -25.47 0.80 -10.43
CA LYS A 359 -26.23 1.79 -9.63
C LYS A 359 -27.75 1.75 -9.88
N GLY A 360 -28.30 0.64 -10.34
CA GLY A 360 -29.76 0.47 -10.33
C GLY A 360 -30.38 -0.28 -11.48
N GLN A 361 -29.80 -0.33 -12.70
CA GLN A 361 -30.27 -1.20 -13.81
C GLN A 361 -29.21 -1.49 -14.91
N GLU A 362 -28.13 -0.71 -15.03
CA GLU A 362 -27.10 -0.92 -16.06
C GLU A 362 -25.86 -1.63 -15.50
N PRO A 363 -25.18 -2.48 -16.32
CA PRO A 363 -23.98 -3.18 -15.89
C PRO A 363 -22.83 -2.20 -15.67
N MET A 364 -21.99 -2.48 -14.68
CA MET A 364 -20.85 -1.66 -14.33
C MET A 364 -19.61 -2.52 -14.12
N THR A 365 -18.46 -2.02 -14.55
CA THR A 365 -17.19 -2.68 -14.32
C THR A 365 -16.34 -1.84 -13.37
N LYS A 366 -15.81 -2.46 -12.33
CA LYS A 366 -14.73 -1.89 -11.51
C LYS A 366 -13.41 -2.35 -12.11
N VAL A 367 -12.56 -1.41 -12.49
CA VAL A 367 -11.22 -1.70 -13.01
C VAL A 367 -10.16 -1.20 -12.06
N SER A 368 -9.01 -1.85 -12.02
CA SER A 368 -7.90 -1.48 -11.15
C SER A 368 -6.56 -1.82 -11.78
N PHE A 369 -5.55 -1.03 -11.42
CA PHE A 369 -4.16 -1.35 -11.77
C PHE A 369 -3.20 -1.05 -10.63
N TRP A 370 -2.05 -1.72 -10.67
CA TRP A 370 -0.89 -1.43 -9.85
C TRP A 370 0.36 -1.97 -10.54
N ILE A 371 1.53 -1.55 -10.06
CA ILE A 371 2.79 -2.15 -10.48
C ILE A 371 3.38 -2.91 -9.29
N GLY A 372 3.98 -4.07 -9.58
CA GLY A 372 4.89 -4.77 -8.67
C GLY A 372 6.31 -4.81 -9.21
N TYR A 373 7.27 -4.60 -8.31
CA TYR A 373 8.71 -4.66 -8.57
C TYR A 373 9.48 -5.02 -7.30
N GLU A 374 10.67 -5.55 -7.49
CA GLU A 374 11.70 -5.66 -6.46
C GLU A 374 12.50 -4.36 -6.53
N ALA A 375 12.67 -3.64 -5.41
CA ALA A 375 13.04 -2.22 -5.40
C ALA A 375 14.53 -1.93 -5.69
N TYR A 376 15.10 -2.56 -6.73
CA TYR A 376 16.46 -2.29 -7.19
C TYR A 376 16.49 -1.06 -8.08
N ILE A 377 16.73 0.08 -7.45
CA ILE A 377 16.81 1.40 -8.09
C ILE A 377 18.27 1.76 -8.35
N ASN A 378 18.54 2.22 -9.56
CA ASN A 378 19.83 2.81 -9.88
C ASN A 378 19.85 4.30 -9.54
N ASN A 379 20.33 4.65 -8.37
CA ASN A 379 20.45 6.05 -7.95
C ASN A 379 21.52 6.83 -8.75
N SER A 380 22.49 6.15 -9.38
CA SER A 380 23.58 6.84 -10.09
C SER A 380 23.15 7.54 -11.37
N VAL A 381 21.93 7.26 -11.86
CA VAL A 381 21.36 7.88 -13.08
C VAL A 381 20.41 9.02 -12.76
N ILE A 382 20.33 9.41 -11.49
CA ILE A 382 19.59 10.57 -11.02
C ILE A 382 20.50 11.80 -11.14
N ASP A 383 20.39 12.45 -12.30
CA ASP A 383 21.10 13.67 -12.68
C ASP A 383 20.17 14.89 -12.78
N LEU A 384 18.88 14.69 -12.51
CA LEU A 384 17.85 15.72 -12.57
C LEU A 384 16.66 15.31 -11.71
N ASN A 385 15.97 16.30 -11.13
CA ASN A 385 14.65 16.11 -10.52
C ASN A 385 13.64 15.64 -11.59
N ARG A 386 13.18 14.39 -11.49
CA ARG A 386 12.22 13.78 -12.41
C ARG A 386 11.06 13.15 -11.65
N THR A 387 9.91 13.10 -12.30
CA THR A 387 8.72 12.39 -11.82
C THR A 387 8.43 11.26 -12.80
N SER A 388 8.19 10.05 -12.27
CA SER A 388 7.66 8.94 -13.04
C SER A 388 6.19 8.71 -12.73
N GLU A 389 5.39 8.56 -13.79
CA GLU A 389 3.93 8.46 -13.75
C GLU A 389 3.45 7.30 -14.61
N ILE A 390 2.30 6.73 -14.26
CA ILE A 390 1.57 5.78 -15.08
C ILE A 390 0.15 6.30 -15.30
N GLY A 391 -0.19 6.52 -16.56
CA GLY A 391 -1.56 6.74 -17.00
C GLY A 391 -2.18 5.44 -17.47
N MET A 392 -3.44 5.17 -17.13
CA MET A 392 -4.14 3.97 -17.60
C MET A 392 -5.41 4.34 -18.38
N ARG A 393 -5.51 3.83 -19.60
CA ARG A 393 -6.63 4.04 -20.51
C ARG A 393 -7.33 2.71 -20.77
N VAL A 394 -8.64 2.67 -20.52
CA VAL A 394 -9.47 1.48 -20.71
C VAL A 394 -10.73 1.85 -21.49
N GLY A 395 -11.06 1.04 -22.51
CA GLY A 395 -12.28 1.17 -23.31
C GLY A 395 -12.02 1.52 -24.78
N ASN A 396 -13.00 1.25 -25.64
CA ASN A 396 -13.00 1.50 -27.08
C ASN A 396 -11.75 1.02 -27.84
N LEU A 397 -11.08 -0.04 -27.34
CA LEU A 397 -10.00 -0.71 -28.06
C LEU A 397 -10.09 -2.22 -27.88
N THR A 398 -9.99 -2.91 -29.00
CA THR A 398 -9.99 -4.36 -29.11
C THR A 398 -8.74 -4.79 -29.87
N GLY A 399 -8.29 -6.02 -29.66
CA GLY A 399 -7.10 -6.55 -30.29
C GLY A 399 -6.40 -7.52 -29.36
N SER A 400 -5.34 -8.17 -29.86
CA SER A 400 -4.57 -9.14 -29.08
C SER A 400 -3.20 -8.55 -28.77
N PRO A 401 -2.88 -8.27 -27.49
CA PRO A 401 -1.60 -7.71 -27.13
C PRO A 401 -0.42 -8.54 -27.65
N SER A 402 0.43 -7.95 -28.49
CA SER A 402 1.64 -8.55 -29.04
C SER A 402 2.60 -7.50 -29.61
N GLY A 403 3.82 -7.89 -29.97
CA GLY A 403 4.83 -7.02 -30.56
C GLY A 403 5.84 -6.43 -29.57
N ALA A 404 6.67 -5.52 -30.07
CA ALA A 404 7.86 -5.01 -29.37
C ALA A 404 7.56 -3.89 -28.39
N ASN A 405 6.49 -3.11 -28.60
CA ASN A 405 6.06 -2.06 -27.67
C ASN A 405 5.15 -2.63 -26.56
N ASN A 406 5.69 -3.59 -25.80
CA ASN A 406 5.05 -4.32 -24.68
C ASN A 406 3.58 -4.69 -24.94
N GLY A 407 3.33 -5.30 -26.11
CA GLY A 407 2.00 -5.78 -26.50
C GLY A 407 1.15 -4.79 -27.31
N CYS A 408 1.54 -3.53 -27.47
CA CYS A 408 0.69 -2.54 -28.12
C CYS A 408 0.66 -2.63 -29.66
N ASP A 409 1.70 -3.18 -30.29
CA ASP A 409 1.75 -3.27 -31.77
C ASP A 409 0.68 -4.21 -32.31
N GLY A 410 0.31 -5.25 -31.56
CA GLY A 410 -0.78 -6.17 -31.92
C GLY A 410 -2.18 -5.55 -31.88
N VAL A 411 -2.32 -4.38 -31.26
CA VAL A 411 -3.61 -3.69 -31.08
C VAL A 411 -3.86 -2.73 -32.24
N TRP A 412 -2.85 -1.98 -32.65
CA TRP A 412 -3.00 -0.90 -33.64
C TRP A 412 -1.82 -0.77 -34.63
N GLY A 413 -0.84 -1.66 -34.59
CA GLY A 413 0.36 -1.64 -35.45
C GLY A 413 1.54 -0.87 -34.85
N SER A 414 2.76 -1.24 -35.25
CA SER A 414 3.98 -0.62 -34.71
C SER A 414 4.09 0.88 -35.00
N GLU A 415 3.63 1.33 -36.17
CA GLU A 415 3.65 2.74 -36.56
C GLU A 415 2.86 3.62 -35.59
N CYS A 416 1.66 3.19 -35.19
CA CYS A 416 0.87 3.92 -34.21
C CYS A 416 1.53 3.94 -32.83
N SER A 417 2.12 2.83 -32.37
CA SER A 417 2.87 2.79 -31.12
C SER A 417 4.00 3.83 -31.09
N TYR A 418 4.80 3.89 -32.16
CA TYR A 418 5.88 4.88 -32.29
C TYR A 418 5.35 6.31 -32.34
N ASN A 419 4.30 6.58 -33.12
CA ASN A 419 3.71 7.92 -33.23
C ASN A 419 3.11 8.40 -31.90
N LEU A 420 2.50 7.50 -31.11
CA LEU A 420 2.00 7.82 -29.78
C LEU A 420 3.16 8.13 -28.81
N ILE A 421 4.20 7.30 -28.77
CA ILE A 421 5.38 7.54 -27.94
C ILE A 421 6.00 8.90 -28.28
N ASP A 422 6.19 9.18 -29.58
CA ASP A 422 6.78 10.43 -30.05
C ASP A 422 5.93 11.66 -29.69
N LEU A 423 4.60 11.56 -29.87
CA LEU A 423 3.66 12.60 -29.49
C LEU A 423 3.73 12.92 -28.00
N PHE A 424 3.75 11.90 -27.12
CA PHE A 424 3.86 12.12 -25.68
C PHE A 424 5.20 12.74 -25.29
N LYS A 425 6.31 12.25 -25.86
CA LYS A 425 7.64 12.83 -25.64
C LYS A 425 7.67 14.31 -26.04
N GLN A 426 7.18 14.63 -27.24
CA GLN A 426 7.14 16.00 -27.74
C GLN A 426 6.27 16.90 -26.87
N ALA A 427 5.06 16.47 -26.51
CA ALA A 427 4.15 17.30 -25.72
C ALA A 427 4.67 17.55 -24.29
N ILE A 428 5.33 16.56 -23.67
CA ILE A 428 5.98 16.74 -22.37
C ILE A 428 7.20 17.65 -22.51
N PHE A 429 8.01 17.49 -23.55
CA PHE A 429 9.14 18.39 -23.83
C PHE A 429 8.70 19.84 -24.04
N ASP A 430 7.64 20.06 -24.81
CA ASP A 430 7.04 21.39 -24.99
C ASP A 430 6.52 21.96 -23.67
N LEU A 431 5.95 21.12 -22.82
CA LEU A 431 5.48 21.53 -21.48
C LEU A 431 6.66 21.97 -20.59
N THR A 432 7.76 21.22 -20.59
CA THR A 432 8.92 21.54 -19.75
C THR A 432 9.69 22.77 -20.23
N THR A 433 9.74 23.01 -21.54
CA THR A 433 10.46 24.15 -22.15
C THR A 433 9.69 25.47 -22.08
N LYS A 434 8.35 25.44 -22.07
CA LYS A 434 7.51 26.65 -21.97
C LYS A 434 7.51 27.28 -20.57
N GLY A 435 8.00 26.55 -19.55
CA GLY A 435 8.04 27.02 -18.17
C GLY A 435 6.67 27.19 -17.51
N GLU A 436 5.61 26.64 -18.12
CA GLU A 436 4.27 26.63 -17.54
C GLU A 436 4.26 25.80 -16.25
N TYR A 437 3.48 26.22 -15.26
CA TYR A 437 3.32 25.44 -14.04
C TYR A 437 2.62 24.11 -14.31
N TYR A 438 3.18 23.02 -13.79
CA TYR A 438 2.56 21.69 -13.77
C TYR A 438 2.94 20.95 -12.48
N SER A 439 2.05 20.09 -11.99
CA SER A 439 2.37 19.23 -10.83
C SER A 439 2.95 17.89 -11.28
N ASN A 440 2.33 17.26 -12.29
CA ASN A 440 2.85 16.05 -12.90
C ASN A 440 2.78 16.17 -14.44
N PRO A 441 3.90 15.98 -15.16
CA PRO A 441 3.98 16.24 -16.60
C PRO A 441 3.05 15.36 -17.44
N LEU A 442 3.03 14.04 -17.22
CA LEU A 442 2.21 13.11 -17.99
C LEU A 442 0.72 13.35 -17.74
N ALA A 443 0.31 13.51 -16.48
CA ALA A 443 -1.08 13.86 -16.14
C ALA A 443 -1.53 15.16 -16.81
N THR A 444 -0.65 16.15 -16.90
CA THR A 444 -0.93 17.44 -17.54
C THR A 444 -1.13 17.28 -19.05
N VAL A 445 -0.26 16.52 -19.72
CA VAL A 445 -0.37 16.24 -21.16
C VAL A 445 -1.61 15.40 -21.48
N ILE A 446 -1.88 14.34 -20.72
CA ILE A 446 -3.09 13.51 -20.90
C ILE A 446 -4.34 14.37 -20.76
N ARG A 447 -4.41 15.26 -19.76
CA ARG A 447 -5.54 16.19 -19.61
C ARG A 447 -5.71 17.07 -20.85
N ARG A 448 -4.63 17.67 -21.37
CA ARG A 448 -4.67 18.50 -22.58
C ARG A 448 -5.15 17.72 -23.80
N PHE A 449 -4.67 16.48 -23.98
CA PHE A 449 -5.10 15.62 -25.08
C PHE A 449 -6.55 15.16 -24.94
N ARG A 450 -7.09 15.03 -23.73
CA ARG A 450 -8.53 14.75 -23.56
C ARG A 450 -9.40 15.96 -23.86
N GLU A 451 -8.93 17.17 -23.52
CA GLU A 451 -9.63 18.42 -23.82
C GLU A 451 -9.57 18.76 -25.33
N HIS A 452 -8.42 18.51 -25.96
CA HIS A 452 -8.16 18.75 -27.38
C HIS A 452 -7.43 17.54 -27.98
N PRO A 453 -8.17 16.49 -28.41
CA PRO A 453 -7.59 15.27 -28.97
C PRO A 453 -6.66 15.57 -30.16
N PRO A 454 -5.37 15.22 -30.07
CA PRO A 454 -4.47 15.37 -31.20
C PRO A 454 -4.77 14.29 -32.25
N PHE A 455 -4.61 14.65 -33.52
CA PHE A 455 -4.57 13.67 -34.59
C PHE A 455 -3.25 12.91 -34.54
N VAL A 456 -3.32 11.58 -34.49
CA VAL A 456 -2.14 10.71 -34.50
C VAL A 456 -2.18 9.83 -35.75
N PRO A 457 -1.24 9.99 -36.70
CA PRO A 457 -1.20 9.17 -37.89
C PRO A 457 -1.13 7.68 -37.56
N ALA A 458 -1.79 6.86 -38.38
CA ALA A 458 -1.90 5.40 -38.22
C ALA A 458 -2.60 4.91 -36.92
N CYS A 459 -3.09 5.81 -36.07
CA CYS A 459 -3.79 5.43 -34.84
C CYS A 459 -5.31 5.54 -34.94
N PRO A 460 -6.06 4.75 -34.14
CA PRO A 460 -7.50 4.93 -33.99
C PRO A 460 -7.84 6.34 -33.50
N PRO A 461 -8.77 7.08 -34.16
CA PRO A 461 -9.10 8.46 -33.79
C PRO A 461 -9.67 8.57 -32.36
N GLN A 462 -10.34 7.53 -31.88
CA GLN A 462 -10.96 7.47 -30.56
C GLN A 462 -9.99 7.14 -29.40
N PHE A 463 -8.68 7.24 -29.60
CA PHE A 463 -7.71 6.86 -28.56
C PHE A 463 -7.93 7.61 -27.24
N PHE A 464 -8.18 8.92 -27.31
CA PHE A 464 -8.41 9.81 -26.16
C PHE A 464 -9.89 9.97 -25.77
N GLU A 465 -10.80 9.41 -26.57
CA GLU A 465 -12.25 9.47 -26.36
C GLU A 465 -12.73 8.36 -25.41
N ILE A 466 -12.39 8.52 -24.13
CA ILE A 466 -12.70 7.56 -23.06
C ILE A 466 -13.24 8.26 -21.80
N GLN A 467 -14.02 7.53 -21.00
CA GLN A 467 -14.65 8.03 -19.78
C GLN A 467 -13.62 8.50 -18.75
N ASP A 468 -12.62 7.67 -18.46
CA ASP A 468 -11.60 7.93 -17.45
C ASP A 468 -10.21 7.50 -17.91
N PHE A 469 -9.23 8.39 -17.70
CA PHE A 469 -7.82 8.16 -17.96
C PHE A 469 -7.00 8.56 -16.72
N PRO A 470 -7.11 7.81 -15.61
CA PRO A 470 -6.40 8.15 -14.38
C PRO A 470 -4.89 8.06 -14.56
N VAL A 471 -4.17 8.95 -13.87
CA VAL A 471 -2.72 9.01 -13.84
C VAL A 471 -2.26 9.02 -12.39
N ASP A 472 -1.27 8.19 -12.08
CA ASP A 472 -0.70 8.06 -10.74
C ASP A 472 0.84 8.21 -10.79
N PRO A 473 1.43 9.13 -10.02
CA PRO A 473 2.87 9.18 -9.84
C PRO A 473 3.32 7.97 -9.01
N PHE A 474 4.49 7.42 -9.35
CA PHE A 474 5.05 6.27 -8.65
C PHE A 474 6.55 6.35 -8.36
N ALA A 475 7.27 7.29 -8.95
CA ALA A 475 8.65 7.60 -8.54
C ALA A 475 8.86 9.11 -8.57
N GLN A 476 9.59 9.62 -7.57
CA GLN A 476 10.02 11.01 -7.51
C GLN A 476 11.52 11.04 -7.24
N GLU A 477 12.28 11.54 -8.20
CA GLU A 477 13.74 11.65 -8.15
C GLU A 477 14.14 13.02 -7.64
N THR A 478 15.18 13.04 -6.80
CA THR A 478 15.78 14.26 -6.25
C THR A 478 17.28 14.27 -6.60
N GLU A 479 17.68 15.23 -7.42
CA GLU A 479 19.04 15.42 -7.93
C GLU A 479 20.05 15.66 -6.80
N THR A 480 19.73 16.57 -5.87
CA THR A 480 20.65 16.96 -4.78
C THR A 480 21.06 15.79 -3.91
N ASP A 481 20.12 14.87 -3.69
CA ASP A 481 20.29 13.73 -2.79
C ASP A 481 20.60 12.45 -3.55
N GLN A 482 20.56 12.48 -4.89
CA GLN A 482 20.63 11.33 -5.79
C GLN A 482 19.75 10.17 -5.30
N THR A 483 18.52 10.48 -4.91
CA THR A 483 17.58 9.50 -4.35
C THR A 483 16.27 9.52 -5.12
N ALA A 484 15.60 8.37 -5.18
CA ALA A 484 14.25 8.25 -5.69
C ALA A 484 13.31 7.74 -4.59
N VAL A 485 12.22 8.47 -4.36
CA VAL A 485 11.11 8.02 -3.53
C VAL A 485 10.15 7.23 -4.42
N ILE A 486 10.07 5.93 -4.17
CA ILE A 486 9.28 5.00 -4.98
C ILE A 486 8.00 4.62 -4.21
N LYS A 487 6.86 4.61 -4.90
CA LYS A 487 5.57 4.14 -4.36
C LYS A 487 5.69 2.67 -3.95
N THR A 488 4.99 2.21 -2.93
CA THR A 488 5.04 0.79 -2.58
C THR A 488 4.33 -0.06 -3.63
N THR A 489 4.83 -1.27 -3.91
CA THR A 489 4.13 -2.25 -4.75
C THR A 489 2.65 -2.38 -4.35
N GLY A 490 1.76 -2.43 -5.35
CA GLY A 490 0.33 -2.63 -5.08
C GLY A 490 -0.04 -4.12 -4.97
N SER A 491 -1.31 -4.38 -4.69
CA SER A 491 -1.93 -5.71 -4.72
C SER A 491 -3.43 -5.59 -5.01
N SER A 492 -4.14 -6.70 -5.20
CA SER A 492 -5.60 -6.68 -5.33
C SER A 492 -6.32 -6.09 -4.12
N ASN A 493 -5.74 -6.21 -2.91
CA ASN A 493 -6.30 -5.66 -1.67
C ASN A 493 -5.88 -4.20 -1.40
N SER A 494 -5.00 -3.65 -2.24
CA SER A 494 -4.54 -2.26 -2.16
C SER A 494 -3.96 -1.86 -3.52
N PRO A 495 -4.79 -1.77 -4.58
CA PRO A 495 -4.34 -1.36 -5.90
C PRO A 495 -3.90 0.10 -5.84
N TRP A 496 -3.09 0.52 -6.81
CA TRP A 496 -2.68 1.93 -6.88
C TRP A 496 -3.83 2.82 -7.28
N ARG A 497 -4.69 2.30 -8.16
CA ARG A 497 -5.87 3.01 -8.64
C ARG A 497 -7.01 2.04 -8.92
N THR A 498 -8.21 2.50 -8.58
CA THR A 498 -9.48 1.85 -8.90
C THR A 498 -10.47 2.90 -9.38
N TRP A 499 -11.23 2.58 -10.42
CA TRP A 499 -12.33 3.40 -10.92
C TRP A 499 -13.40 2.52 -11.56
N PHE A 500 -14.52 3.14 -11.92
CA PHE A 500 -15.71 2.45 -12.40
C PHE A 500 -16.01 2.89 -13.83
N ILE A 501 -16.37 1.94 -14.68
CA ILE A 501 -16.82 2.16 -16.05
C ILE A 501 -18.30 1.81 -16.10
N ASP A 502 -19.12 2.80 -16.44
CA ASP A 502 -20.57 2.64 -16.53
C ASP A 502 -20.94 1.94 -17.85
N ASN A 503 -22.09 1.26 -17.86
CA ASN A 503 -22.64 0.57 -19.04
C ASN A 503 -21.65 -0.42 -19.69
N MET A 504 -20.88 -1.13 -18.86
CA MET A 504 -19.86 -2.09 -19.27
C MET A 504 -20.14 -3.45 -18.64
N THR A 505 -20.29 -4.49 -19.47
CA THR A 505 -20.43 -5.87 -19.00
C THR A 505 -19.07 -6.53 -18.82
N ALA A 506 -18.99 -7.58 -18.00
CA ALA A 506 -17.78 -8.38 -17.85
C ALA A 506 -17.25 -8.93 -19.19
N SER A 507 -18.14 -9.39 -20.07
CA SER A 507 -17.78 -9.92 -21.39
C SER A 507 -17.19 -8.84 -22.30
N ARG A 508 -17.85 -7.69 -22.43
CA ARG A 508 -17.34 -6.56 -23.21
C ARG A 508 -16.02 -6.04 -22.65
N GLN A 509 -15.89 -6.02 -21.33
CA GLN A 509 -14.65 -5.62 -20.66
C GLN A 509 -13.49 -6.55 -20.96
N ALA A 510 -13.73 -7.87 -20.99
CA ALA A 510 -12.70 -8.86 -21.30
C ALA A 510 -12.15 -8.71 -22.74
N GLU A 511 -12.98 -8.20 -23.65
CA GLU A 511 -12.56 -7.88 -25.02
C GLU A 511 -11.75 -6.58 -25.10
N GLN A 512 -11.86 -5.69 -24.11
CA GLN A 512 -11.13 -4.42 -24.10
C GLN A 512 -9.64 -4.61 -23.80
N VAL A 513 -8.83 -3.82 -24.50
CA VAL A 513 -7.41 -3.65 -24.19
C VAL A 513 -7.22 -2.42 -23.30
N ALA A 514 -6.62 -2.65 -22.13
CA ALA A 514 -6.11 -1.61 -21.26
C ALA A 514 -4.72 -1.17 -21.73
N VAL A 515 -4.48 0.13 -21.78
CA VAL A 515 -3.21 0.72 -22.21
C VAL A 515 -2.64 1.52 -21.07
N ALA A 516 -1.49 1.08 -20.55
CA ALA A 516 -0.67 1.89 -19.66
C ALA A 516 0.30 2.75 -20.48
N ILE A 517 0.40 4.02 -20.12
CA ILE A 517 1.41 4.95 -20.60
C ILE A 517 2.28 5.28 -19.40
N ILE A 518 3.52 4.82 -19.40
CA ILE A 518 4.47 5.08 -18.32
C ILE A 518 5.44 6.15 -18.79
N GLY A 519 5.56 7.24 -18.05
CA GLY A 519 6.45 8.35 -18.37
C GLY A 519 7.44 8.62 -17.26
N ARG A 520 8.66 9.01 -17.61
CA ARG A 520 9.67 9.60 -16.71
C ARG A 520 10.16 10.89 -17.33
N ALA A 521 9.89 12.00 -16.64
CA ALA A 521 10.07 13.35 -17.17
C ALA A 521 10.52 14.32 -16.08
N PRO A 522 11.15 15.46 -16.44
CA PRO A 522 11.52 16.49 -15.48
C PRO A 522 10.32 16.95 -14.64
N SER A 523 10.56 17.11 -13.34
CA SER A 523 9.61 17.78 -12.45
C SER A 523 9.55 19.28 -12.76
N TYR A 524 8.52 19.95 -12.25
CA TYR A 524 8.44 21.40 -12.39
C TYR A 524 9.63 22.10 -11.73
N HIS A 525 10.11 23.18 -12.35
CA HIS A 525 11.36 23.90 -12.04
C HIS A 525 12.67 23.14 -12.27
N SER A 526 12.64 21.88 -12.70
CA SER A 526 13.84 21.19 -13.19
C SER A 526 14.33 21.84 -14.48
N LEU A 527 15.63 21.73 -14.75
CA LEU A 527 16.19 22.09 -16.05
C LEU A 527 15.50 21.26 -17.15
N PRO A 528 15.04 21.89 -18.25
CA PRO A 528 14.52 21.14 -19.37
C PRO A 528 15.64 20.31 -20.00
N PRO A 529 15.36 19.11 -20.52
CA PRO A 529 16.33 18.33 -21.27
C PRO A 529 16.72 19.07 -22.55
N ALA A 530 17.84 18.67 -23.16
CA ALA A 530 18.32 19.27 -24.41
C ALA A 530 17.33 19.06 -25.58
N ASP A 531 16.65 17.92 -25.58
CA ASP A 531 15.68 17.52 -26.59
C ASP A 531 14.62 16.58 -25.98
N LYS A 532 13.65 16.18 -26.81
CA LYS A 532 12.56 15.28 -26.41
C LYS A 532 13.02 13.87 -26.04
N ASP A 533 14.21 13.44 -26.44
CA ASP A 533 14.73 12.11 -26.11
C ASP A 533 15.19 12.03 -24.65
N GLY A 534 15.37 13.18 -23.98
CA GLY A 534 15.45 13.27 -22.52
C GLY A 534 14.14 12.94 -21.79
N ILE A 535 13.02 12.73 -22.50
CA ILE A 535 11.76 12.23 -21.96
C ILE A 535 11.63 10.74 -22.29
N GLN A 536 11.37 9.93 -21.27
CA GLN A 536 11.12 8.50 -21.43
C GLN A 536 9.62 8.24 -21.41
N ILE A 537 9.13 7.48 -22.40
CA ILE A 537 7.75 7.02 -22.50
C ILE A 537 7.77 5.55 -22.91
N GLU A 538 7.04 4.73 -22.18
CA GLU A 538 6.77 3.33 -22.49
C GLU A 538 5.26 3.10 -22.59
N LEU A 539 4.85 2.27 -23.54
CA LEU A 539 3.48 1.79 -23.65
C LEU A 539 3.44 0.33 -23.19
N VAL A 540 2.38 -0.06 -22.48
CA VAL A 540 2.11 -1.45 -22.11
C VAL A 540 0.65 -1.77 -22.33
N CYS A 541 0.36 -2.76 -23.17
CA CYS A 541 -1.01 -3.15 -23.49
C CYS A 541 -1.37 -4.48 -22.81
N ALA A 542 -2.50 -4.47 -22.13
CA ALA A 542 -2.97 -5.54 -21.27
C ALA A 542 -4.41 -5.92 -21.65
N GLN A 543 -4.67 -7.21 -21.85
CA GLN A 543 -6.01 -7.75 -21.98
C GLN A 543 -6.19 -8.82 -20.92
N SER A 544 -7.30 -8.77 -20.19
CA SER A 544 -7.57 -9.70 -19.10
C SER A 544 -8.68 -10.66 -19.54
N PRO A 545 -8.40 -11.95 -19.79
CA PRO A 545 -9.41 -12.89 -20.26
C PRO A 545 -10.42 -13.17 -19.14
N ALA A 546 -11.73 -13.12 -19.45
CA ALA A 546 -12.74 -13.54 -18.48
C ALA A 546 -12.60 -15.04 -18.17
N ALA A 547 -12.64 -15.41 -16.88
CA ALA A 547 -12.83 -16.79 -16.49
C ALA A 547 -14.26 -17.22 -16.86
N GLY A 548 -14.43 -17.87 -18.03
CA GLY A 548 -15.74 -18.35 -18.46
C GLY A 548 -15.94 -18.51 -19.96
N SER A 549 -15.09 -19.30 -20.63
CA SER A 549 -15.53 -20.09 -21.78
C SER A 549 -15.15 -21.55 -21.56
N SER A 550 -15.74 -22.17 -20.54
CA SER A 550 -16.05 -23.59 -20.66
C SER A 550 -17.08 -23.68 -21.77
N GLY A 551 -16.65 -24.08 -22.97
CA GLY A 551 -17.57 -24.54 -23.99
C GLY A 551 -18.38 -25.68 -23.39
N SER A 552 -19.62 -25.39 -23.03
CA SER A 552 -20.66 -26.41 -23.08
C SER A 552 -20.85 -26.71 -24.56
N GLU A 553 -20.50 -27.93 -24.93
CA GLU A 553 -20.77 -28.53 -26.23
C GLU A 553 -22.24 -28.32 -26.62
N ASP A 554 -22.45 -27.96 -27.88
CA ASP A 554 -23.35 -28.69 -28.78
C ASP A 554 -22.58 -28.96 -30.09
#